data_AF-A0A1N7MYP4-F1
#
_entry.id   AF-A0A1N7MYP4-F1
#
_cell.length_a   1.000
_cell.length_b   1.000
_cell.length_c   1.000
_cell.angle_alpha   90.00
_cell.angle_beta   90.00
_cell.angle_gamma   90.00
#
_symmetry.space_group_name_H-M   'P 1'
#
loop_
_entity.id
_entity.type
_entity.pdbx_description
1 polymer ?
#
loop_
_entity_poly.entity_id
_entity_poly.type
_entity_poly.pdbx_seq_one_letter_code
_entity_poly.pdbx_strand_id
1 'polypeptide(L)'
;MGAFEPDPALIALIFVKRFVYFELLFALALTRVILARGAARWVAAAVLALAALCILTTFAPALGLQEAAWYAPMAHALSAGQGLRVPLALSALFFVSGVVPTRARRWIDALHVMFLLGFLGLWGSTLM
;
A
#
# COMPACT_ATOMS: atom_id res chain seq x y z
N MET A 1 15.18 2.35 -29.77
CA MET A 1 14.45 1.19 -29.21
C MET A 1 15.48 0.34 -28.48
N GLY A 2 15.59 0.51 -27.16
CA GLY A 2 16.64 -0.11 -26.35
C GLY A 2 16.31 -1.57 -26.03
N ALA A 3 17.33 -2.42 -25.92
CA ALA A 3 17.26 -3.89 -25.84
C ALA A 3 16.59 -4.48 -24.57
N PHE A 4 15.83 -3.68 -23.82
CA PHE A 4 15.05 -4.09 -22.66
C PHE A 4 13.59 -3.65 -22.86
N GLU A 5 12.87 -4.40 -23.68
CA GLU A 5 11.41 -4.44 -23.63
C GLU A 5 11.04 -5.57 -22.67
N PRO A 6 10.41 -5.31 -21.51
CA PRO A 6 9.80 -4.05 -21.06
C PRO A 6 10.77 -3.07 -20.36
N ASP A 7 10.38 -1.79 -20.34
CA ASP A 7 11.03 -0.73 -19.56
C ASP A 7 11.26 -1.18 -18.09
N PRO A 8 12.52 -1.21 -17.61
CA PRO A 8 12.84 -1.59 -16.23
C PRO A 8 12.09 -0.78 -15.18
N ALA A 9 11.83 0.52 -15.43
CA ALA A 9 11.11 1.37 -14.48
C ALA A 9 9.65 0.93 -14.34
N LEU A 10 9.00 0.56 -15.44
CA LEU A 10 7.64 0.00 -15.44
C LEU A 10 7.58 -1.34 -14.70
N ILE A 11 8.55 -2.23 -14.90
CA ILE A 11 8.62 -3.51 -14.18
C ILE A 11 8.76 -3.26 -12.68
N ALA A 12 9.68 -2.38 -12.29
CA ALA A 12 9.88 -2.01 -10.90
C ALA A 12 8.60 -1.41 -10.30
N LEU A 13 7.91 -0.52 -11.03
CA LEU A 13 6.65 0.08 -10.58
C LEU A 13 5.58 -0.98 -10.34
N ILE A 14 5.39 -1.90 -11.29
CA ILE A 14 4.41 -2.99 -11.18
C ILE A 14 4.73 -3.87 -9.96
N PHE A 15 6.00 -4.24 -9.79
CA PHE A 15 6.45 -5.06 -8.68
C PHE A 15 6.22 -4.37 -7.34
N VAL A 16 6.68 -3.12 -7.19
CA VAL A 16 6.53 -2.36 -5.96
C VAL A 16 5.06 -2.15 -5.62
N LYS A 17 4.27 -1.73 -6.60
CA LYS A 17 2.83 -1.47 -6.43
C LYS A 17 2.06 -2.70 -5.97
N ARG A 18 2.42 -3.88 -6.48
CA ARG A 18 1.65 -5.11 -6.25
C ARG A 18 2.13 -5.94 -5.08
N PHE A 19 3.44 -6.00 -4.82
CA PHE A 19 4.05 -6.94 -3.88
C PHE A 19 4.89 -6.30 -2.77
N VAL A 20 5.10 -4.99 -2.80
CA VAL A 20 5.93 -4.30 -1.80
C VAL A 20 5.12 -3.25 -1.04
N TYR A 21 4.24 -2.52 -1.73
CA TYR A 21 3.57 -1.36 -1.17
C TYR A 21 2.61 -1.70 -0.03
N PHE A 22 1.75 -2.70 -0.24
CA PHE A 22 0.77 -3.07 0.76
C PHE A 22 1.42 -3.80 1.94
N GLU A 23 2.49 -4.54 1.70
CA GLU A 23 3.28 -5.28 2.67
C GLU A 23 4.03 -4.34 3.62
N LEU A 24 4.68 -3.30 3.06
CA LEU A 24 5.32 -2.27 3.87
C LEU A 24 4.29 -1.44 4.64
N LEU A 25 3.18 -1.07 4.00
CA LEU A 25 2.11 -0.35 4.68
C LEU A 25 1.48 -1.19 5.80
N PHE A 26 1.30 -2.49 5.58
CA PHE A 26 0.85 -3.45 6.59
C PHE A 26 1.83 -3.51 7.76
N ALA A 27 3.14 -3.63 7.51
CA ALA A 27 4.16 -3.67 8.55
C ALA A 27 4.19 -2.38 9.39
N LEU A 28 4.10 -1.21 8.73
CA LEU A 28 4.02 0.09 9.41
C LEU A 28 2.73 0.22 10.23
N ALA A 29 1.59 -0.19 9.67
CA ALA A 29 0.30 -0.18 10.35
C ALA A 29 0.30 -1.10 11.57
N LEU A 30 0.86 -2.30 11.44
CA LEU A 30 0.99 -3.27 12.53
C LEU A 30 1.86 -2.70 13.65
N THR A 31 3.02 -2.16 13.28
CA THR A 31 3.93 -1.50 14.23
C THR A 31 3.23 -0.38 14.98
N ARG A 32 2.43 0.44 14.28
CA ARG A 32 1.65 1.51 14.91
C ARG A 32 0.54 0.97 15.81
N VAL A 33 -0.16 -0.10 15.42
CA VAL A 33 -1.18 -0.73 16.26
C VAL A 33 -0.60 -1.25 17.57
N ILE A 34 0.60 -1.83 17.54
CA ILE A 34 1.29 -2.36 18.71
C ILE A 34 1.82 -1.22 19.61
N LEU A 35 2.40 -0.18 19.03
CA LEU A 35 3.10 0.88 19.78
C LEU A 35 2.20 2.07 20.18
N ALA A 36 1.14 2.37 19.43
CA ALA A 36 0.27 3.51 19.69
C ALA A 36 -0.83 3.21 20.71
N ARG A 37 -1.38 4.27 21.32
CA ARG A 37 -2.53 4.22 22.23
C ARG A 37 -3.61 5.18 21.73
N GLY A 38 -4.87 4.94 22.11
CA GLY A 38 -5.99 5.83 21.77
C GLY A 38 -6.45 5.73 20.32
N ALA A 39 -7.04 6.80 19.79
CA ALA A 39 -7.68 6.82 18.46
C ALA A 39 -6.73 6.48 17.30
N ALA A 40 -5.45 6.84 17.41
CA ALA A 40 -4.43 6.52 16.40
C ALA A 40 -4.30 5.01 16.17
N ARG A 41 -4.50 4.18 17.21
CA ARG A 41 -4.46 2.73 17.11
C ARG A 41 -5.62 2.18 16.27
N TRP A 42 -6.82 2.74 16.41
CA TRP A 42 -8.00 2.29 15.66
C TRP A 42 -7.89 2.64 14.18
N VAL A 43 -7.41 3.85 13.85
CA VAL A 43 -7.16 4.22 12.45
C VAL A 43 -6.07 3.32 11.85
N ALA A 44 -4.98 3.07 12.57
CA ALA A 44 -3.93 2.16 12.13
C ALA A 44 -4.44 0.71 11.98
N ALA A 45 -5.35 0.25 12.84
CA ALA A 45 -5.97 -1.07 12.73
C ALA A 45 -6.88 -1.18 11.49
N ALA A 46 -7.60 -0.13 11.14
CA ALA A 46 -8.37 -0.08 9.90
C ALA A 46 -7.46 -0.17 8.67
N VAL A 47 -6.35 0.61 8.65
CA VAL A 47 -5.34 0.52 7.58
C VAL A 47 -4.74 -0.88 7.51
N LEU A 48 -4.41 -1.48 8.65
CA LEU A 48 -3.86 -2.83 8.74
C LEU A 48 -4.80 -3.86 8.11
N ALA A 49 -6.08 -3.81 8.46
CA ALA A 49 -7.10 -4.72 7.92
C ALA A 49 -7.29 -4.52 6.41
N LEU A 50 -7.34 -3.27 5.94
CA LEU A 50 -7.47 -2.98 4.51
C LEU A 50 -6.23 -3.40 3.71
N ALA A 51 -5.02 -3.17 4.24
CA ALA A 51 -3.79 -3.64 3.64
C ALA A 51 -3.75 -5.19 3.58
N ALA A 52 -4.20 -5.87 4.64
CA ALA A 52 -4.33 -7.32 4.64
C ALA A 52 -5.28 -7.83 3.55
N LEU A 53 -6.42 -7.17 3.34
CA LEU A 53 -7.35 -7.49 2.25
C LEU A 53 -6.72 -7.28 0.87
N CYS A 54 -5.94 -6.22 0.68
CA CYS A 54 -5.23 -5.96 -0.57
C CYS A 54 -4.17 -7.03 -0.86
N ILE A 55 -3.42 -7.44 0.17
CA ILE A 55 -2.44 -8.54 0.09
C ILE A 55 -3.17 -9.85 -0.25
N LEU A 56 -4.24 -10.17 0.49
CA LEU A 56 -5.04 -11.37 0.24
C LEU A 56 -5.59 -11.41 -1.18
N THR A 57 -6.09 -10.29 -1.70
CA THR A 57 -6.58 -10.19 -3.08
C THR A 57 -5.45 -10.38 -4.09
N THR A 58 -4.25 -9.86 -3.80
CA THR A 58 -3.07 -10.01 -4.67
C THR A 58 -2.63 -11.47 -4.76
N PHE A 59 -2.67 -12.20 -3.64
CA PHE A 59 -2.27 -13.61 -3.57
C PHE A 59 -3.44 -14.59 -3.78
N ALA A 60 -4.68 -14.13 -3.89
CA ALA A 60 -5.86 -14.98 -4.06
C ALA A 60 -5.74 -15.99 -5.20
N PRO A 61 -5.21 -15.64 -6.40
CA PRO A 61 -5.02 -16.62 -7.47
C PRO A 61 -4.01 -17.72 -7.12
N ALA A 62 -2.95 -17.39 -6.38
CA ALA A 62 -1.95 -18.36 -5.93
C ALA A 62 -2.51 -19.30 -4.85
N LEU A 63 -3.54 -18.86 -4.12
CA LEU A 63 -4.25 -19.63 -3.10
C LEU A 63 -5.46 -20.39 -3.66
N GLY A 64 -5.75 -20.29 -4.97
CA GLY A 64 -6.94 -20.91 -5.57
C GLY A 64 -8.27 -20.23 -5.22
N LEU A 65 -8.23 -18.97 -4.75
CA LEU A 65 -9.39 -18.21 -4.28
C LEU A 65 -9.98 -17.26 -5.34
N GLN A 66 -9.54 -17.36 -6.59
CA GLN A 66 -10.01 -16.47 -7.68
C GLN A 66 -11.50 -16.59 -8.00
N GLU A 67 -12.15 -17.71 -7.67
CA GLU A 67 -13.59 -17.91 -7.89
C GLU A 67 -14.46 -17.37 -6.75
N ALA A 68 -13.85 -16.88 -5.66
CA ALA A 68 -14.60 -16.34 -4.55
C ALA A 68 -15.38 -15.08 -4.97
N ALA A 69 -16.64 -14.97 -4.54
CA ALA A 69 -17.54 -13.86 -4.94
C ALA A 69 -16.98 -12.46 -4.61
N TRP A 70 -16.10 -12.36 -3.62
CA TRP A 70 -15.45 -11.10 -3.22
C TRP A 70 -14.21 -10.75 -4.07
N TYR A 71 -13.62 -11.70 -4.80
CA TYR A 71 -12.36 -11.50 -5.50
C TYR A 71 -12.49 -10.50 -6.66
N ALA A 72 -13.43 -10.73 -7.59
CA ALA A 72 -13.63 -9.88 -8.75
C ALA A 72 -13.84 -8.38 -8.39
N PRO A 73 -14.75 -8.00 -7.47
CA PRO A 73 -14.91 -6.59 -7.11
C PRO A 73 -13.66 -6.00 -6.44
N MET A 74 -12.93 -6.77 -5.62
CA MET A 74 -11.68 -6.31 -5.02
C MET A 74 -10.57 -6.13 -6.05
N ALA A 75 -10.42 -7.05 -7.00
CA ALA A 75 -9.46 -6.94 -8.09
C ALA A 75 -9.78 -5.74 -9.00
N HIS A 76 -11.05 -5.47 -9.26
CA HIS A 76 -11.47 -4.25 -9.97
C HIS A 76 -11.14 -2.98 -9.19
N ALA A 77 -11.38 -2.96 -7.87
CA ALA A 77 -11.00 -1.82 -7.03
C ALA A 77 -9.48 -1.57 -7.05
N LEU A 78 -8.67 -2.63 -6.98
CA LEU A 78 -7.20 -2.56 -7.02
C LEU A 78 -6.64 -2.14 -8.38
N SER A 79 -7.36 -2.37 -9.48
CA SER A 79 -6.97 -1.91 -10.81
C SER A 79 -7.48 -0.50 -11.14
N ALA A 80 -8.41 0.04 -10.35
CA ALA A 80 -8.99 1.36 -10.58
C ALA A 80 -7.95 2.49 -10.56
N GLY A 81 -8.09 3.44 -11.50
CA GLY A 81 -7.17 4.57 -11.65
C GLY A 81 -5.72 4.13 -11.87
N GLN A 82 -5.52 3.19 -12.80
CA GLN A 82 -4.24 2.56 -13.08
C GLN A 82 -3.63 1.89 -11.85
N GLY A 83 -4.45 1.47 -10.88
CA GLY A 83 -4.08 0.88 -9.59
C GLY A 83 -3.29 1.77 -8.65
N LEU A 84 -3.31 3.09 -8.83
CA LEU A 84 -2.72 4.05 -7.89
C LEU A 84 -3.71 4.48 -6.80
N ARG A 85 -5.02 4.38 -7.07
CA ARG A 85 -6.07 4.88 -6.16
C ARG A 85 -5.99 4.26 -4.78
N VAL A 86 -5.90 2.92 -4.70
CA VAL A 86 -5.91 2.20 -3.42
C VAL A 86 -4.64 2.45 -2.60
N PRO A 87 -3.42 2.33 -3.15
CA PRO A 87 -2.18 2.68 -2.44
C PRO A 87 -2.21 4.10 -1.84
N LEU A 88 -2.65 5.09 -2.64
CA LEU A 88 -2.71 6.48 -2.20
C LEU A 88 -3.80 6.72 -1.15
N ALA A 89 -4.98 6.12 -1.32
CA ALA A 89 -6.07 6.24 -0.35
C ALA A 89 -5.70 5.63 1.02
N LEU A 90 -5.11 4.43 1.02
CA LEU A 90 -4.64 3.80 2.27
C LEU A 90 -3.48 4.58 2.91
N SER A 91 -2.62 5.17 2.09
CA SER A 91 -1.53 6.03 2.59
C SER A 91 -2.06 7.30 3.21
N ALA A 92 -3.04 7.95 2.59
CA ALA A 92 -3.70 9.11 3.16
C ALA A 92 -4.38 8.76 4.50
N LEU A 93 -5.09 7.63 4.56
CA LEU A 93 -5.71 7.15 5.80
C LEU A 93 -4.66 6.85 6.89
N PHE A 94 -3.53 6.25 6.51
CA PHE A 94 -2.42 6.01 7.43
C PHE A 94 -1.79 7.31 7.91
N PHE A 95 -1.66 8.31 7.04
CA PHE A 95 -1.15 9.63 7.40
C PHE A 95 -2.05 10.33 8.44
N VAL A 96 -3.37 10.20 8.32
CA VAL A 96 -4.33 10.69 9.33
C VAL A 96 -4.04 10.08 10.70
N SER A 97 -3.65 8.80 10.77
CA SER A 97 -3.27 8.16 12.04
C SER A 97 -2.04 8.80 12.70
N GLY A 98 -1.15 9.43 11.92
CA GLY A 98 0.04 10.14 12.40
C GLY A 98 -0.22 11.57 12.86
N VAL A 99 -1.27 12.22 12.35
CA VAL A 99 -1.67 13.58 12.76
C VAL A 99 -2.38 13.59 14.12
N VAL A 100 -2.99 12.47 14.52
CA VAL A 100 -3.64 12.35 15.84
C VAL A 100 -2.59 12.51 16.95
N PRO A 101 -2.74 13.49 17.87
CA PRO A 101 -1.75 13.84 18.87
C PRO A 101 -1.66 12.76 19.95
N THR A 102 -0.88 11.73 19.65
CA THR A 102 -0.48 10.67 20.57
C THR A 102 1.02 10.51 20.41
N ARG A 103 1.72 10.07 21.47
CA ARG A 103 3.18 9.88 21.51
C ARG A 103 3.65 8.71 20.60
N ALA A 104 3.02 8.51 19.46
CA ALA A 104 3.44 7.56 18.44
C ALA A 104 4.79 8.04 17.88
N ARG A 105 5.69 7.10 17.64
CA ARG A 105 7.07 7.42 17.29
C ARG A 105 7.13 8.02 15.88
N ARG A 106 7.56 9.27 15.76
CA ARG A 106 7.66 10.05 14.49
C ARG A 106 8.46 9.35 13.38
N TRP A 107 9.34 8.40 13.71
CA TRP A 107 10.07 7.63 12.70
C TRP A 107 9.14 6.78 11.82
N ILE A 108 7.98 6.34 12.34
CA ILE A 108 6.99 5.58 11.55
C ILE A 108 6.42 6.48 10.45
N ASP A 109 6.11 7.73 10.79
CA ASP A 109 5.62 8.73 9.83
C ASP A 109 6.71 9.10 8.82
N ALA A 110 7.95 9.27 9.27
CA ALA A 110 9.08 9.57 8.40
C ALA A 110 9.32 8.44 7.38
N LEU A 111 9.28 7.17 7.82
CA LEU A 111 9.39 6.02 6.92
C LEU A 111 8.22 5.94 5.94
N HIS A 112 6.99 6.21 6.40
CA HIS A 112 5.82 6.24 5.52
C HIS A 112 5.94 7.31 4.44
N VAL A 113 6.34 8.52 4.80
CA VAL A 113 6.57 9.62 3.85
C VAL A 113 7.68 9.27 2.87
N MET A 114 8.81 8.75 3.36
CA MET A 114 9.91 8.31 2.50
C MET A 114 9.46 7.25 1.50
N PHE A 115 8.66 6.28 1.95
CA PHE A 115 8.12 5.24 1.09
C PHE A 115 7.13 5.77 0.04
N LEU A 116 6.24 6.67 0.45
CA LEU A 116 5.30 7.34 -0.45
C LEU A 116 6.04 8.18 -1.51
N LEU A 117 7.07 8.91 -1.13
CA LEU A 117 7.90 9.69 -2.05
C LEU A 117 8.67 8.79 -3.03
N GLY A 118 9.24 7.68 -2.55
CA GLY A 118 9.90 6.70 -3.43
C GLY A 118 8.94 6.10 -4.46
N PHE A 119 7.73 5.75 -4.02
CA PHE A 119 6.68 5.24 -4.90
C PHE A 119 6.23 6.28 -5.94
N LEU A 120 5.98 7.52 -5.52
CA LEU A 120 5.62 8.62 -6.41
C LEU A 120 6.75 8.99 -7.38
N GLY A 121 8.00 8.92 -6.92
CA GLY A 121 9.18 9.14 -7.76
C GLY A 121 9.32 8.07 -8.85
N LEU A 122 9.12 6.80 -8.49
CA LEU A 122 9.11 5.68 -9.43
C LEU A 122 7.96 5.78 -10.43
N TRP A 123 6.77 6.22 -9.99
CA TRP A 123 5.67 6.49 -10.90
C TRP A 123 5.98 7.67 -11.83
N GLY A 124 6.51 8.78 -11.30
CA GLY A 124 6.90 9.94 -12.09
C GLY A 124 7.95 9.61 -13.17
N SER A 125 8.91 8.72 -12.87
CA SER A 125 9.90 8.29 -13.87
C SER A 125 9.31 7.47 -15.01
N THR A 126 8.14 6.84 -14.83
CA THR A 126 7.44 6.13 -15.92
C THR A 126 6.63 7.04 -16.84
N LEU A 127 6.47 8.33 -16.48
CA LEU A 127 5.77 9.33 -17.29
C LEU A 127 6.73 10.14 -18.18
N MET A 128 8.04 10.02 -17.98
CA MET A 128 9.11 10.70 -18.72
C MET A 128 9.63 9.82 -19.85
#